data_AF-A0ABD1HTI6-F1
#
_entry.id   AF-A0ABD1HTI6-F1
#
_cell.length_a   1.000
_cell.length_b   1.000
_cell.length_c   1.000
_cell.angle_alpha   90.00
_cell.angle_beta   90.00
_cell.angle_gamma   90.00
#
_symmetry.space_group_name_H-M   'P 1'
#
loop_
_entity.id
_entity.type
_entity.pdbx_description
1 polymer ?
#
loop_
_entity_poly.entity_id
_entity_poly.type
_entity_poly.pdbx_seq_one_letter_code
_entity_poly.pdbx_strand_id
1 'polypeptide(L)'
;MFRPSMLMGVREEDVEQPGSPSVKKSQEEGIVLVHEVKCKLYIKSSDPEDKDAWKDKGMGQLNIKCKEGISKGTKESKPVIVIHNDVGKLLLNASLYPGIKTSKQKKFSSSNISYFG
;
A
#
# COMPACT_ATOMS: atom_id res chain seq x y z
N MET A 1 69.84 1.01 3.67
CA MET A 1 68.96 1.30 4.82
C MET A 1 67.61 0.66 4.54
N PHE A 2 67.27 -0.34 5.36
CA PHE A 2 66.04 -1.14 5.54
C PHE A 2 64.98 -1.28 4.43
N ARG A 3 64.79 -2.53 3.98
CA ARG A 3 63.47 -3.12 3.70
C ARG A 3 63.02 -3.92 4.93
N PRO A 4 61.71 -4.00 5.23
CA PRO A 4 61.05 -5.29 5.03
C PRO A 4 59.60 -5.22 4.49
N SER A 5 59.17 -6.39 4.06
CA SER A 5 57.90 -6.86 3.49
C SER A 5 56.80 -7.21 4.52
N MET A 6 55.59 -7.51 3.99
CA MET A 6 54.56 -8.47 4.44
C MET A 6 53.24 -8.01 5.13
N LEU A 7 52.16 -8.51 4.50
CA LEU A 7 50.96 -9.19 5.02
C LEU A 7 49.62 -8.45 5.27
N MET A 8 48.58 -9.19 4.88
CA MET A 8 47.12 -8.97 4.84
C MET A 8 46.45 -8.54 6.16
N GLY A 9 45.26 -7.94 6.05
CA GLY A 9 44.22 -7.93 7.09
C GLY A 9 43.04 -7.00 6.70
N VAL A 10 42.07 -7.49 5.92
CA VAL A 10 40.65 -7.72 6.30
C VAL A 10 39.84 -6.48 6.74
N ARG A 11 38.80 -6.24 5.93
CA ARG A 11 37.45 -5.65 6.07
C ARG A 11 36.95 -5.22 7.46
N GLU A 12 35.94 -4.31 7.41
CA GLU A 12 34.83 -4.01 8.35
C GLU A 12 34.76 -2.49 8.55
N GLU A 13 33.64 -1.78 8.47
CA GLU A 13 32.22 -2.10 8.38
C GLU A 13 31.51 -0.84 7.86
N ASP A 14 30.49 -1.06 7.03
CA ASP A 14 29.47 -0.08 6.67
C ASP A 14 28.90 0.49 7.97
N VAL A 15 29.08 1.79 8.22
CA VAL A 15 28.45 2.45 9.37
C VAL A 15 26.96 2.58 9.04
N GLU A 16 26.23 1.49 9.28
CA GLU A 16 24.77 1.49 9.35
C GLU A 16 24.37 2.52 10.42
N GLN A 17 23.80 3.63 9.95
CA GLN A 17 23.06 4.53 10.82
C GLN A 17 22.05 3.69 11.63
N PRO A 18 21.97 3.86 12.96
CA PRO A 18 21.07 3.05 13.76
C PRO A 18 19.64 3.31 13.30
N GLY A 19 19.05 2.29 12.68
CA GLY A 19 17.67 2.31 12.21
C GLY A 19 16.76 2.72 13.36
N SER A 20 16.08 3.86 13.18
CA SER A 20 15.07 4.35 14.12
C SER A 20 14.09 3.22 14.45
N PRO A 21 13.60 3.11 15.69
CA PRO A 21 12.86 1.95 16.19
C PRO A 21 11.54 1.84 15.44
N SER A 22 11.55 1.16 14.30
CA SER A 22 10.40 1.02 13.42
C SER A 22 10.02 -0.44 13.44
N VAL A 23 9.02 -0.71 14.28
CA VAL A 23 8.04 -1.80 14.23
C VAL A 23 8.37 -2.83 13.14
N LYS A 24 8.77 -4.04 13.54
CA LYS A 24 8.85 -5.20 12.65
C LYS A 24 7.48 -5.39 12.01
N LYS A 25 7.31 -4.89 10.78
CA LYS A 25 6.14 -5.17 9.95
C LYS A 25 6.16 -6.67 9.72
N SER A 26 5.18 -7.40 10.22
CA SER A 26 4.96 -8.78 9.82
C SER A 26 4.85 -8.81 8.29
N GLN A 27 5.93 -9.23 7.65
CA GLN A 27 5.99 -9.38 6.20
C GLN A 27 5.19 -10.63 5.89
N GLU A 28 3.99 -10.46 5.35
CA GLU A 28 3.26 -11.58 4.77
C GLU A 28 4.10 -12.05 3.58
N GLU A 29 4.75 -13.21 3.69
CA GLU A 29 5.68 -13.75 2.69
C GLU A 29 5.04 -13.66 1.30
N GLY A 30 5.72 -13.00 0.37
CA GLY A 30 5.26 -12.86 -1.00
C GLY A 30 4.22 -11.77 -1.25
N ILE A 31 4.11 -10.73 -0.41
CA ILE A 31 3.32 -9.52 -0.70
C ILE A 31 4.17 -8.25 -0.70
N VAL A 32 4.16 -7.54 -1.82
CA VAL A 32 4.80 -6.25 -2.03
C VAL A 32 3.79 -5.12 -1.85
N LEU A 33 4.13 -4.14 -1.02
CA LEU A 33 3.39 -2.88 -0.95
C LEU A 33 3.84 -1.95 -2.08
N VAL A 34 2.95 -1.69 -3.02
CA VAL A 34 3.24 -0.92 -4.24
C VAL A 34 2.87 0.55 -4.06
N HIS A 35 1.89 0.85 -3.22
CA HIS A 35 1.46 2.23 -2.97
C HIS A 35 0.94 2.38 -1.55
N GLU A 36 1.31 3.48 -0.90
CA GLU A 36 0.86 3.84 0.44
C GLU A 36 0.55 5.34 0.46
N VAL A 37 -0.68 5.71 0.80
CA VAL A 37 -1.10 7.13 0.85
C VAL A 37 -2.24 7.32 1.85
N LYS A 38 -2.29 8.49 2.50
CA LYS A 38 -3.44 8.88 3.32
C LYS A 38 -4.61 9.29 2.42
N CYS A 39 -5.81 8.81 2.75
CA CYS A 39 -7.03 9.09 2.02
C CYS A 39 -8.21 9.33 2.95
N LYS A 40 -9.26 9.96 2.45
CA LYS A 40 -10.59 9.95 3.07
C LYS A 40 -11.50 9.03 2.26
N LEU A 41 -12.18 8.11 2.93
CA LEU A 41 -13.06 7.13 2.28
C LEU A 41 -14.51 7.65 2.27
N TYR A 42 -15.15 7.55 1.12
CA TYR A 42 -16.59 7.83 0.96
C TYR A 42 -17.27 6.64 0.29
N ILE A 43 -18.48 6.31 0.75
CA ILE A 43 -19.32 5.28 0.14
C ILE A 43 -20.55 5.92 -0.46
N LYS A 44 -20.84 5.60 -1.72
CA LYS A 44 -22.07 6.06 -2.35
C LYS A 44 -23.26 5.26 -1.81
N SER A 45 -24.33 5.92 -1.37
CA SER A 45 -25.58 5.26 -1.01
C SER A 45 -26.18 4.55 -2.23
N SER A 46 -26.69 3.34 -2.03
CA SER A 46 -27.42 2.61 -3.06
C SER A 46 -28.89 3.00 -3.10
N ASP A 47 -29.37 3.69 -2.06
CA ASP A 47 -30.76 4.11 -1.93
C ASP A 47 -31.05 5.27 -2.89
N PRO A 48 -32.00 5.13 -3.83
CA PRO A 48 -32.30 6.17 -4.81
C PRO A 48 -32.97 7.40 -4.20
N GLU A 49 -33.51 7.29 -2.99
CA GLU A 49 -34.16 8.38 -2.26
C GLU A 49 -33.20 9.19 -1.36
N ASP A 50 -31.96 8.71 -1.20
CA ASP A 50 -30.95 9.37 -0.38
C ASP A 50 -30.33 10.54 -1.15
N LYS A 51 -30.75 11.76 -0.79
CA LYS A 51 -30.25 13.02 -1.37
C LYS A 51 -28.77 13.24 -1.04
N ASP A 52 -28.28 12.70 0.07
CA ASP A 52 -26.87 12.68 0.46
C ASP A 52 -26.22 11.40 -0.03
N ALA A 53 -26.08 11.32 -1.35
CA ALA A 53 -25.60 10.13 -2.04
C ALA A 53 -24.20 9.66 -1.60
N TRP A 54 -23.41 10.44 -0.84
CA TRP A 54 -22.07 10.04 -0.39
C TRP A 54 -21.94 10.12 1.13
N LYS A 55 -21.59 9.00 1.76
CA LYS A 55 -21.39 8.87 3.20
C LYS A 55 -19.90 8.83 3.52
N ASP A 56 -19.43 9.78 4.33
CA ASP A 56 -18.05 9.82 4.83
C ASP A 56 -17.80 8.64 5.77
N LYS A 57 -16.71 7.89 5.53
CA LYS A 57 -16.25 6.77 6.35
C LYS A 57 -15.00 7.10 7.16
N GLY A 58 -14.49 8.33 7.05
CA GLY A 58 -13.36 8.84 7.79
C GLY A 58 -12.04 8.79 7.02
N MET A 59 -10.99 9.23 7.70
CA MET A 59 -9.61 9.17 7.22
C MET A 59 -9.06 7.74 7.35
N GLY A 60 -8.14 7.40 6.46
CA GLY A 60 -7.43 6.13 6.52
C GLY A 60 -6.17 6.09 5.67
N GLN A 61 -5.36 5.06 5.90
CA GLN A 61 -4.17 4.71 5.14
C GLN A 61 -4.56 3.73 4.03
N LEU A 62 -4.47 4.16 2.77
CA LEU A 62 -4.64 3.32 1.59
C LEU A 62 -3.33 2.64 1.24
N ASN A 63 -3.38 1.31 1.16
CA ASN A 63 -2.29 0.43 0.78
C ASN A 63 -2.70 -0.38 -0.46
N ILE A 64 -1.89 -0.33 -1.51
CA ILE A 64 -2.04 -1.21 -2.67
C ILE A 64 -0.98 -2.30 -2.56
N LYS A 65 -1.44 -3.55 -2.44
CA LYS A 65 -0.60 -4.73 -2.25
C LYS A 65 -0.65 -5.61 -3.50
N CYS A 66 0.50 -6.15 -3.91
CA CYS A 66 0.62 -7.12 -5.01
C CYS A 66 1.37 -8.36 -4.51
N LYS A 67 1.04 -9.53 -5.05
CA LYS A 67 1.82 -10.74 -4.77
C LYS A 67 3.17 -10.69 -5.49
N GLU A 68 4.24 -10.97 -4.76
CA GLU A 68 5.60 -11.09 -5.25
C GLU A 68 5.76 -12.37 -6.08
N GLY A 69 6.61 -12.34 -7.11
CA GLY A 69 6.92 -13.52 -7.92
C GLY A 69 5.81 -14.02 -8.86
N ILE A 70 4.64 -13.37 -8.86
CA ILE A 70 3.55 -13.71 -9.79
C ILE A 70 3.73 -12.97 -11.11
N SER A 71 3.65 -13.70 -12.23
CA SER A 71 3.72 -13.12 -13.57
C SER A 71 2.55 -12.17 -13.83
N LYS A 72 2.84 -11.04 -14.48
CA LYS A 72 1.84 -10.02 -14.81
C LYS A 72 0.72 -10.64 -15.65
N GLY A 73 -0.54 -10.45 -15.24
CA GLY A 73 -1.71 -10.87 -16.03
C GLY A 73 -2.34 -12.21 -15.61
N THR A 74 -1.81 -12.90 -14.59
CA THR A 74 -2.48 -14.06 -14.01
C THR A 74 -3.55 -13.64 -13.00
N LYS A 75 -4.49 -14.55 -12.67
CA LYS A 75 -5.58 -14.27 -11.71
C LYS A 75 -5.03 -13.95 -10.31
N GLU A 76 -3.84 -14.46 -9.98
CA GLU A 76 -3.15 -14.32 -8.70
C GLU A 76 -2.36 -13.01 -8.62
N SER A 77 -2.10 -12.35 -9.77
CA SER A 77 -1.41 -11.05 -9.85
C SER A 77 -2.30 -9.85 -9.51
N LYS A 78 -3.59 -10.09 -9.23
CA LYS A 78 -4.58 -9.03 -8.97
C LYS A 78 -4.15 -8.20 -7.75
N PRO A 79 -3.86 -6.90 -7.94
CA PRO A 79 -3.56 -6.02 -6.83
C PRO A 79 -4.75 -5.93 -5.87
N VAL A 80 -4.50 -5.75 -4.59
CA VAL A 80 -5.53 -5.57 -3.57
C VAL A 80 -5.36 -4.20 -2.94
N ILE A 81 -6.45 -3.44 -2.91
CA ILE A 81 -6.55 -2.19 -2.16
C ILE A 81 -7.03 -2.53 -0.76
N VAL A 82 -6.28 -2.07 0.22
CA VAL A 82 -6.57 -2.21 1.64
C VAL A 82 -6.56 -0.82 2.27
N ILE A 83 -7.63 -0.44 2.98
CA ILE A 83 -7.68 0.82 3.71
C ILE A 83 -7.86 0.52 5.19
N HIS A 84 -6.98 1.04 6.05
CA HIS A 84 -7.15 1.03 7.50
C HIS A 84 -7.40 2.44 8.01
N ASN A 85 -8.21 2.59 9.06
CA ASN A 85 -8.32 3.88 9.74
C ASN A 85 -7.12 4.13 10.66
N ASP A 86 -7.07 5.29 11.30
CA ASP A 86 -5.97 5.69 12.18
C ASP A 86 -5.80 4.80 13.42
N VAL A 87 -6.86 4.07 13.83
CA VAL A 87 -6.81 3.08 14.94
C VAL A 87 -6.48 1.67 14.46
N GLY A 88 -6.14 1.49 13.18
CA GLY A 88 -5.75 0.21 12.59
C GLY A 88 -6.91 -0.71 12.19
N LYS A 89 -8.17 -0.27 12.30
CA LYS A 89 -9.34 -1.04 11.83
C LYS A 89 -9.41 -1.03 10.31
N LEU A 90 -9.67 -2.20 9.73
CA LEU A 90 -9.89 -2.36 8.30
C LEU A 90 -11.20 -1.70 7.87
N LEU A 91 -11.12 -0.72 6.97
CA LEU A 91 -12.26 -0.02 6.36
C LEU A 91 -12.65 -0.60 4.99
N LEU A 92 -11.65 -1.00 4.20
CA LEU A 92 -11.85 -1.55 2.84
C LEU A 92 -10.82 -2.64 2.56
N ASN A 93 -11.27 -3.72 1.93
CA ASN A 93 -10.42 -4.74 1.32
C ASN A 93 -11.06 -5.15 -0.02
N ALA A 94 -10.44 -4.77 -1.13
CA ALA A 94 -11.00 -4.98 -2.46
C ALA A 94 -9.91 -5.31 -3.48
N SER A 95 -10.15 -6.32 -4.32
CA SER A 95 -9.26 -6.63 -5.44
C SER A 95 -9.47 -5.67 -6.61
N LEU A 96 -8.39 -5.26 -7.26
CA LEU A 96 -8.43 -4.58 -8.54
C LEU A 96 -8.56 -5.62 -9.65
N TYR A 97 -9.63 -5.51 -10.44
CA TYR A 97 -9.89 -6.40 -11.56
C TYR A 97 -10.17 -5.61 -12.85
N PRO A 98 -9.90 -6.21 -14.03
CA PRO A 98 -10.28 -5.61 -15.31
C PRO A 98 -11.80 -5.41 -15.37
N GLY A 99 -12.26 -4.16 -15.48
CA GLY A 99 -13.67 -3.80 -15.51
C GLY A 99 -14.14 -2.90 -14.37
N ILE A 100 -13.32 -2.69 -13.33
CA ILE A 100 -13.60 -1.64 -12.33
C ILE A 100 -13.66 -0.28 -13.02
N LYS A 101 -14.75 0.44 -12.77
CA LYS A 101 -14.92 1.81 -13.27
C LYS A 101 -14.26 2.78 -12.31
N THR A 102 -13.33 3.56 -12.83
CA THR A 102 -12.72 4.68 -12.12
C THR A 102 -13.16 5.99 -12.77
N SER A 103 -13.48 6.99 -11.95
CA SER A 103 -13.84 8.32 -12.44
C SER A 103 -13.23 9.39 -11.55
N LYS A 104 -12.92 10.55 -12.14
CA LYS A 104 -12.59 11.75 -11.36
C LYS A 104 -13.90 12.44 -11.01
N GLN A 105 -14.25 12.53 -9.74
CA GLN A 105 -15.42 13.28 -9.30
C GLN A 105 -15.02 14.74 -9.10
N LYS A 106 -15.74 15.68 -9.70
CA LYS A 106 -15.47 17.13 -9.53
C LYS A 106 -15.52 17.60 -8.07
N LYS A 107 -16.24 16.87 -7.20
CA LYS A 107 -16.35 17.16 -5.76
C LYS A 107 -15.12 16.77 -4.95
N PHE A 108 -14.25 15.88 -5.47
CA PHE A 108 -13.10 15.36 -4.74
C PHE A 108 -11.83 15.55 -5.59
N SER A 109 -10.75 16.07 -4.99
CA SER A 109 -9.47 16.25 -5.68
C SER A 109 -8.76 14.94 -6.04
N SER A 110 -9.29 13.80 -5.57
CA SER A 110 -8.73 12.45 -5.75
C SER A 110 -9.57 11.59 -6.70
N SER A 111 -8.91 10.64 -7.37
CA SER A 111 -9.57 9.62 -8.21
C SER A 111 -10.53 8.75 -7.38
N ASN A 112 -11.73 8.49 -7.90
CA ASN A 112 -12.74 7.66 -7.25
C ASN A 112 -12.71 6.27 -7.86
N ILE A 113 -12.68 5.25 -7.01
CA ILE A 113 -12.77 3.85 -7.41
C ILE A 113 -14.18 3.39 -7.01
N SER A 114 -15.02 3.12 -7.99
CA SER A 114 -16.36 2.58 -7.75
C SER A 114 -16.27 1.06 -7.77
N TYR A 115 -16.28 0.46 -6.59
CA TYR A 115 -16.37 -0.97 -6.42
C TYR A 115 -17.85 -1.36 -6.31
N PHE A 116 -18.33 -2.18 -7.25
CA PHE A 116 -19.62 -2.84 -7.13
C PHE A 116 -19.35 -4.21 -6.49
N GLY A 117 -19.82 -4.38 -5.27
CA GLY A 117 -19.85 -5.68 -4.58
C GLY A 117 -21.09 -6.46 -4.94
#